data_AF-A0A542YF25-F1
#
_entry.id   AF-A0A542YF25-F1
#
_cell.length_a   1.000
_cell.length_b   1.000
_cell.length_c   1.000
_cell.angle_alpha   90.00
_cell.angle_beta   90.00
_cell.angle_gamma   90.00
#
_symmetry.space_group_name_H-M   'P 1'
#
loop_
_entity.id
_entity.type
_entity.pdbx_description
1 polymer ?
#
loop_
_entity_poly.entity_id
_entity_poly.type
_entity_poly.pdbx_seq_one_letter_code
_entity_poly.pdbx_strand_id
1 'polypeptide(L)'
;MNTKTVTVTLPVTVWGRLASIADKQGVRVADVLAHAVAAEVTAPTFAPGGKTKTPNLDDPVVRHWKDGLTDREICAVLGMTRAAVGDKRRSFGLPANKKAGK
;
A
#
# COMPACT_ATOMS: atom_id res chain seq x y z
N MET A 1 14.39 -6.19 -20.46
CA MET A 1 13.84 -6.51 -19.13
C MET A 1 14.92 -7.25 -18.37
N ASN A 2 15.35 -6.74 -17.21
CA ASN A 2 16.37 -7.43 -16.39
C ASN A 2 15.67 -8.46 -15.52
N THR A 3 15.79 -9.74 -15.88
CA THR A 3 15.22 -10.85 -15.12
C THR A 3 16.22 -11.28 -14.04
N LYS A 4 15.79 -11.36 -12.78
CA LYS A 4 16.57 -11.90 -11.67
C LYS A 4 15.82 -13.06 -11.05
N THR A 5 16.50 -14.20 -10.89
CA THR A 5 15.95 -15.38 -10.22
C THR A 5 16.23 -15.28 -8.71
N VAL A 6 15.23 -15.58 -7.89
CA VAL A 6 15.34 -15.61 -6.43
C VAL A 6 14.95 -17.01 -5.94
N THR A 7 15.79 -17.61 -5.12
CA THR A 7 15.48 -18.87 -4.43
C THR A 7 14.90 -18.55 -3.05
N VAL A 8 13.77 -19.16 -2.71
CA VAL A 8 13.09 -18.97 -1.43
C VAL A 8 12.92 -20.31 -0.72
N THR A 9 13.28 -20.35 0.56
CA THR A 9 13.09 -21.53 1.41
C THR A 9 11.84 -21.31 2.26
N LEU A 10 10.87 -22.21 2.15
CA LEU A 10 9.60 -22.14 2.86
C LEU A 10 9.41 -23.38 3.74
N PRO A 11 8.83 -23.24 4.95
CA PRO A 11 8.39 -24.38 5.74
C PRO A 11 7.35 -25.21 4.95
N VAL A 12 7.38 -26.53 5.12
CA VAL A 12 6.47 -27.47 4.41
C VAL A 12 4.99 -27.16 4.68
N THR A 13 4.66 -26.66 5.87
CA THR A 13 3.29 -26.25 6.23
C THR A 13 2.81 -25.04 5.43
N VAL A 14 3.70 -24.10 5.12
CA VAL A 14 3.41 -22.94 4.27
C VAL A 14 3.26 -23.41 2.82
N TRP A 15 4.12 -24.32 2.37
CA TRP A 15 4.02 -24.94 1.05
C TRP A 15 2.66 -25.63 0.83
N GLY A 16 2.20 -26.44 1.78
CA GLY A 16 0.91 -27.12 1.68
C GLY A 16 -0.28 -26.17 1.55
N ARG A 17 -0.24 -25.02 2.24
CA ARG A 17 -1.27 -23.97 2.10
C ARG A 17 -1.22 -23.31 0.73
N LEU A 18 -0.03 -22.97 0.23
CA LEU A 18 0.14 -22.38 -1.09
C LEU A 18 -0.33 -23.32 -2.20
N ALA A 19 0.01 -24.60 -2.11
CA ALA A 19 -0.47 -25.64 -3.03
C ALA A 19 -2.01 -25.72 -3.02
N SER A 20 -2.62 -25.74 -1.82
CA SER A 20 -4.07 -25.76 -1.70
C SER A 20 -4.75 -24.52 -2.30
N ILE A 21 -4.14 -23.35 -2.17
CA ILE A 21 -4.65 -22.10 -2.78
C ILE A 21 -4.51 -22.17 -4.30
N ALA A 22 -3.37 -22.64 -4.79
CA ALA A 22 -3.09 -22.81 -6.21
C ALA A 22 -4.09 -23.77 -6.86
N ASP A 23 -4.36 -24.91 -6.23
CA ASP A 23 -5.34 -25.90 -6.70
C ASP A 23 -6.76 -25.33 -6.75
N LYS A 24 -7.18 -24.60 -5.71
CA LYS A 24 -8.49 -23.93 -5.67
C LYS A 24 -8.65 -22.88 -6.75
N GLN A 25 -7.56 -22.21 -7.12
CA GLN A 25 -7.55 -21.14 -8.11
C GLN A 25 -7.23 -21.65 -9.53
N GLY A 26 -6.83 -22.92 -9.68
CA GLY A 26 -6.42 -23.48 -10.97
C GLY A 26 -5.13 -22.86 -11.52
N VAL A 27 -4.27 -22.34 -10.66
CA VAL A 27 -3.01 -21.65 -11.03
C VAL A 27 -1.80 -22.39 -10.47
N ARG A 28 -0.59 -21.99 -10.83
CA ARG A 28 0.63 -22.57 -10.26
C ARG A 28 0.96 -21.86 -8.94
N VAL A 29 1.61 -22.56 -8.02
CA VAL A 29 2.11 -21.99 -6.76
C VAL A 29 3.03 -20.78 -7.00
N ALA A 30 3.82 -20.79 -8.09
CA ALA A 30 4.64 -19.67 -8.49
C ALA A 30 3.82 -18.40 -8.81
N ASP A 31 2.65 -18.56 -9.42
CA ASP A 31 1.76 -17.45 -9.74
C ASP A 31 1.11 -16.90 -8.47
N VAL A 32 0.71 -17.77 -7.53
CA VAL A 32 0.21 -17.36 -6.21
C VAL A 32 1.25 -16.53 -5.47
N LEU A 33 2.51 -16.98 -5.46
CA LEU A 33 3.62 -16.25 -4.86
C LEU A 33 3.88 -14.92 -5.60
N ALA A 34 3.87 -14.92 -6.93
CA ALA A 34 4.07 -13.70 -7.70
C ALA A 34 2.98 -12.67 -7.42
N HIS A 35 1.71 -13.07 -7.32
CA HIS A 35 0.61 -12.17 -6.98
C HIS A 35 0.71 -11.65 -5.55
N ALA A 36 1.03 -12.51 -4.58
CA ALA A 36 1.20 -12.11 -3.19
C ALA A 36 2.39 -11.14 -3.02
N VAL A 37 3.53 -11.46 -3.63
CA VAL A 37 4.71 -10.58 -3.63
C VAL A 37 4.41 -9.29 -4.38
N ALA A 38 3.72 -9.34 -5.52
CA ALA A 38 3.31 -8.12 -6.22
C ALA A 38 2.38 -7.27 -5.36
N ALA A 39 1.44 -7.85 -4.63
CA ALA A 39 0.56 -7.13 -3.72
C ALA A 39 1.34 -6.43 -2.60
N GLU A 40 2.30 -7.12 -1.98
CA GLU A 40 3.12 -6.58 -0.89
C GLU A 40 4.18 -5.57 -1.37
N VAL A 41 4.82 -5.81 -2.52
CA VAL A 41 5.85 -4.92 -3.10
C VAL A 41 5.23 -3.68 -3.75
N THR A 42 3.99 -3.78 -4.26
CA THR A 42 3.26 -2.63 -4.83
C THR A 42 2.50 -1.85 -3.75
N ALA A 43 2.19 -2.46 -2.61
CA ALA A 43 1.77 -1.71 -1.43
C ALA A 43 2.95 -0.84 -0.97
N PRO A 44 2.78 0.48 -0.84
CA PRO A 44 3.81 1.31 -0.25
C PRO A 44 3.95 0.91 1.22
N THR A 45 4.88 0.00 1.49
CA THR A 45 5.32 -0.36 2.84
C THR A 45 6.08 0.84 3.38
N PHE A 46 5.38 1.79 3.99
CA PHE A 46 6.02 2.81 4.83
C PHE A 46 5.97 2.34 6.29
N ALA A 47 7.16 1.98 6.76
CA ALA A 47 7.46 1.41 8.06
C ALA A 47 7.42 2.43 9.23
N PRO A 48 8.09 2.17 10.35
CA PRO A 48 7.56 1.60 11.59
C PRO A 48 7.24 2.69 12.64
N GLY A 49 6.25 2.45 13.51
CA GLY A 49 6.13 3.19 14.78
C GLY A 49 4.81 3.92 15.08
N GLY A 50 3.74 3.66 14.33
CA GLY A 50 2.41 4.17 14.67
C GLY A 50 1.35 3.10 14.46
N LYS A 51 0.27 3.13 15.26
CA LYS A 51 -0.94 2.31 15.04
C LYS A 51 -1.53 2.69 13.67
N THR A 52 -1.03 2.12 12.59
CA THR A 52 -1.53 2.41 11.24
C THR A 52 -2.91 1.78 11.11
N LYS A 53 -3.94 2.61 11.03
CA LYS A 53 -5.21 2.16 10.47
C LYS A 53 -4.93 1.83 9.01
N THR A 54 -5.40 0.67 8.55
CA THR A 54 -5.42 0.35 7.11
C THR A 54 -5.96 1.57 6.36
N PRO A 55 -5.25 2.12 5.36
CA PRO A 55 -5.72 3.28 4.63
C PRO A 55 -7.07 2.95 4.03
N ASN A 56 -8.12 3.54 4.58
CA ASN A 56 -9.44 3.42 3.99
C ASN A 56 -9.41 4.26 2.71
N LEU A 57 -9.40 3.61 1.54
CA LEU A 57 -9.41 4.28 0.25
C LEU A 57 -10.66 5.16 0.03
N ASP A 58 -11.69 4.99 0.88
CA ASP A 58 -12.88 5.84 0.87
C ASP A 58 -12.73 7.15 1.67
N ASP A 59 -11.62 7.34 2.39
CA ASP A 59 -11.41 8.59 3.12
C ASP A 59 -11.16 9.74 2.14
N PRO A 60 -11.92 10.85 2.24
CA PRO A 60 -11.77 11.98 1.31
C PRO A 60 -10.37 12.61 1.34
N VAL A 61 -9.66 12.56 2.47
CA VAL A 61 -8.27 13.05 2.55
C VAL A 61 -7.33 12.13 1.75
N VAL A 62 -7.52 10.82 1.83
CA VAL A 62 -6.70 9.83 1.11
C VAL A 62 -6.92 9.92 -0.40
N ARG A 63 -8.18 10.12 -0.82
CA ARG A 63 -8.54 10.30 -2.24
C ARG A 63 -7.82 11.50 -2.85
N HIS A 64 -7.97 12.69 -2.25
CA HIS A 64 -7.32 13.89 -2.77
C HIS A 64 -5.79 13.86 -2.65
N TRP A 65 -5.25 13.19 -1.63
CA TRP A 65 -3.81 12.95 -1.55
C TRP A 65 -3.31 12.09 -2.72
N LYS A 66 -4.08 11.05 -3.10
CA LYS A 66 -3.77 10.18 -4.26
C LYS A 66 -3.84 10.95 -5.58
N ASP A 67 -4.72 11.93 -5.67
CA ASP A 67 -4.81 12.87 -6.79
C ASP A 67 -3.64 13.87 -6.84
N GLY A 68 -2.69 13.79 -5.89
CA GLY A 68 -1.49 14.62 -5.85
C GLY A 68 -1.67 15.99 -5.18
N LEU A 69 -2.84 16.27 -4.58
CA LEU A 69 -3.08 17.53 -3.90
C LEU A 69 -2.22 17.66 -2.64
N THR A 70 -1.75 18.87 -2.39
CA THR A 70 -1.07 19.21 -1.13
C THR A 70 -2.07 19.33 0.02
N ASP A 71 -1.60 19.21 1.27
CA ASP A 71 -2.44 19.38 2.48
C ASP A 71 -3.20 20.73 2.47
N ARG A 72 -2.65 21.77 1.81
CA ARG A 72 -3.32 23.07 1.61
C ARG A 72 -4.50 22.99 0.64
N GLU A 73 -4.34 22.28 -0.47
CA GLU A 73 -5.40 22.11 -1.47
C GLU A 73 -6.49 21.18 -0.94
N ILE A 74 -6.12 20.10 -0.25
CA ILE A 74 -7.07 19.21 0.42
C ILE A 74 -7.90 19.98 1.45
N CYS A 75 -7.25 20.87 2.22
CA CYS A 75 -7.92 21.77 3.16
C CYS A 75 -8.95 22.69 2.47
N ALA A 76 -8.60 23.26 1.32
CA ALA A 76 -9.50 24.12 0.56
C ALA A 76 -10.71 23.36 -0.01
N VAL A 77 -10.50 22.12 -0.47
CA VAL A 77 -11.56 21.28 -1.05
C VAL A 77 -12.51 20.73 0.01
N LEU A 78 -11.98 20.27 1.15
CA LEU A 78 -12.76 19.61 2.19
C LEU A 78 -13.26 20.54 3.30
N GLY A 79 -12.86 21.81 3.30
CA GLY A 79 -13.17 22.76 4.38
C GLY A 79 -12.56 22.38 5.74
N MET A 80 -11.56 21.50 5.75
CA MET A 80 -10.88 21.03 6.96
C MET A 80 -9.69 21.92 7.30
N THR A 81 -9.25 21.96 8.57
CA THR A 81 -8.00 22.64 8.92
C THR A 81 -6.79 21.86 8.38
N ARG A 82 -5.69 22.56 8.09
CA ARG A 82 -4.41 21.92 7.68
C ARG A 82 -3.90 20.91 8.71
N ALA A 83 -4.12 21.18 10.00
CA ALA A 83 -3.76 20.27 11.09
C ALA A 83 -4.57 18.97 11.01
N ALA A 84 -5.90 19.07 10.84
CA ALA A 84 -6.76 17.89 10.72
C ALA A 84 -6.43 17.05 9.48
N VAL A 85 -6.13 17.68 8.35
CA VAL A 85 -5.66 16.98 7.13
C VAL A 85 -4.32 16.28 7.38
N GLY A 86 -3.35 16.98 7.99
CA GLY A 86 -2.04 16.42 8.31
C GLY A 86 -2.10 15.27 9.32
N ASP A 87 -2.95 15.37 10.35
CA ASP A 87 -3.19 14.30 11.33
C ASP A 87 -3.77 13.06 10.66
N LYS A 88 -4.76 13.26 9.79
CA LYS A 88 -5.41 12.17 9.07
C LYS A 88 -4.45 11.50 8.10
N ARG A 89 -3.72 12.28 7.31
CA ARG A 89 -2.64 11.80 6.43
C ARG A 89 -1.59 10.98 7.20
N ARG A 90 -1.10 11.51 8.34
CA ARG A 90 -0.14 10.82 9.20
C ARG A 90 -0.70 9.55 9.84
N SER A 91 -1.99 9.55 10.21
CA SER A 91 -2.65 8.36 10.78
C SER A 91 -2.70 7.17 9.81
N PHE A 92 -2.61 7.46 8.50
CA PHE A 92 -2.52 6.48 7.42
C PHE A 92 -1.09 6.26 6.90
N GLY A 93 -0.07 6.83 7.54
CA GLY A 93 1.33 6.68 7.13
C GLY A 93 1.70 7.35 5.80
N LEU A 94 0.85 8.24 5.29
CA LEU A 94 1.04 8.86 3.97
C LEU A 94 2.03 10.04 4.07
N PRO A 95 3.03 10.17 3.19
CA PRO A 95 3.94 11.31 3.17
C PRO A 95 3.24 12.58 2.67
N ALA A 96 3.73 13.76 3.04
CA ALA A 96 3.18 15.01 2.53
C ALA A 96 3.49 15.18 1.03
N ASN A 97 2.47 15.51 0.23
CA ASN A 97 2.69 15.92 -1.16
C ASN A 97 3.39 17.28 -1.19
N LYS A 98 4.43 17.39 -2.00
CA LYS A 98 5.17 18.63 -2.24
C LYS A 98 4.85 19.11 -3.65
N LYS A 99 4.55 20.40 -3.82
CA LYS A 99 4.60 20.96 -5.17
C LYS A 99 6.04 20.92 -5.66
N ALA A 100 6.25 20.40 -6.86
CA ALA A 100 7.49 20.66 -7.58
C ALA A 100 7.67 22.17 -7.62
N GLY A 101 8.82 22.66 -7.13
CA GLY A 101 9.16 24.07 -7.21
C GLY A 101 8.99 24.53 -8.65
N LYS A 102 8.26 25.62 -8.83
CA LYS A 102 8.23 26.34 -10.09
C LYS A 102 9.58 26.97 -10.35
#